data_AF-A0A960SI27-F1
#
_entry.id   AF-A0A960SI27-F1
#
_cell.length_a   1.000
_cell.length_b   1.000
_cell.length_c   1.000
_cell.angle_alpha   90.00
_cell.angle_beta   90.00
_cell.angle_gamma   90.00
#
_symmetry.space_group_name_H-M   'P 1'
#
loop_
_entity.id
_entity.type
_entity.pdbx_description
1 polymer ?
#
loop_
_entity_poly.entity_id
_entity_poly.type
_entity_poly.pdbx_seq_one_letter_code
_entity_poly.pdbx_strand_id
1 'polypeptide(L)'
;MKSVSKNLIFGLITTFLGCVASTAKVSQSEANRLGNDLTPLGAEMGGNADGSIPAWNGGITKPPAGYRPGMHHPDPFTGDRPLYTITASNMGQYANKLTEGHKALLNAYPDTYKLLVYPSHRSASNPERIYEYTKRNATKAELVENGNGIRGAVIGIPFPVPQNGLEVVWNHLTRFRGESARRYTAQASPTRSGSYTLVNIDDQFIFNYVLE
;
A
#
# COMPACT_ATOMS: atom_id res chain seq x y z
N MET A 1 -36.56 -1.36 -74.15
CA MET A 1 -36.05 -2.74 -74.27
C MET A 1 -34.72 -2.84 -73.55
N LYS A 2 -34.59 -3.88 -72.70
CA LYS A 2 -33.39 -4.59 -72.20
C LYS A 2 -32.01 -4.13 -72.73
N SER A 3 -30.87 -4.22 -72.04
CA SER A 3 -30.46 -4.54 -70.66
C SER A 3 -28.91 -4.61 -70.68
N VAL A 4 -28.24 -4.33 -69.53
CA VAL A 4 -27.05 -5.07 -69.00
C VAL A 4 -25.73 -4.78 -69.76
N SER A 5 -24.52 -4.61 -69.19
CA SER A 5 -23.77 -5.01 -67.97
C SER A 5 -22.38 -4.32 -68.05
N LYS A 6 -21.43 -4.28 -67.10
CA LYS A 6 -21.25 -4.59 -65.66
C LYS A 6 -19.82 -4.11 -65.31
N ASN A 7 -19.67 -3.51 -64.12
CA ASN A 7 -18.59 -3.66 -63.13
C ASN A 7 -17.12 -3.36 -63.49
N LEU A 8 -16.49 -2.45 -62.73
CA LEU A 8 -15.48 -2.83 -61.74
C LEU A 8 -15.33 -1.75 -60.65
N ILE A 9 -15.50 -2.15 -59.39
CA ILE A 9 -15.36 -1.35 -58.16
C ILE A 9 -14.01 -1.73 -57.54
N PHE A 10 -13.16 -0.75 -57.23
CA PHE A 10 -12.10 -0.88 -56.22
C PHE A 10 -12.30 0.25 -55.20
N GLY A 11 -12.89 -0.11 -54.05
CA GLY A 11 -13.03 0.77 -52.90
C GLY A 11 -11.88 0.52 -51.92
N LEU A 12 -11.04 1.53 -51.71
CA LEU A 12 -10.01 1.53 -50.68
C LEU A 12 -10.68 1.91 -49.35
N ILE A 13 -10.85 0.93 -48.46
CA ILE A 13 -11.31 1.17 -47.09
C ILE A 13 -10.08 1.47 -46.23
N THR A 14 -9.88 2.75 -45.91
CA THR A 14 -8.87 3.19 -44.95
C THR A 14 -9.44 3.02 -43.54
N THR A 15 -9.08 1.94 -42.85
CA THR A 15 -9.43 1.74 -41.45
C THR A 15 -8.61 2.71 -40.59
N PHE A 16 -9.27 3.73 -40.05
CA PHE A 16 -8.68 4.64 -39.07
C PHE A 16 -8.46 3.84 -37.78
N LEU A 17 -7.21 3.47 -37.50
CA LEU A 17 -6.80 2.94 -36.21
C LEU A 17 -6.91 4.09 -35.20
N GLY A 18 -8.04 4.19 -34.52
CA GLY A 18 -8.21 5.13 -33.41
C GLY A 18 -7.23 4.75 -32.31
N CYS A 19 -6.16 5.54 -32.17
CA CYS A 19 -5.31 5.50 -31.00
C CYS A 19 -6.21 5.65 -29.76
N VAL A 20 -6.28 4.61 -28.94
CA VAL A 20 -6.85 4.73 -27.60
C VAL A 20 -5.96 5.72 -26.88
N ALA A 21 -6.46 6.94 -26.69
CA ALA A 21 -5.77 7.93 -25.88
C ALA A 21 -5.62 7.33 -24.48
N SER A 22 -4.38 7.08 -24.07
CA SER A 22 -4.03 6.73 -22.71
C SER A 22 -4.57 7.81 -21.78
N THR A 23 -5.70 7.54 -21.12
CA THR A 23 -6.24 8.39 -20.06
C THR A 23 -5.42 8.16 -18.80
N ALA A 24 -4.19 8.66 -18.79
CA ALA A 24 -3.21 8.44 -17.71
C ALA A 24 -3.37 9.42 -16.52
N LYS A 25 -4.55 10.02 -16.32
CA LYS A 25 -4.84 10.94 -15.20
C LYS A 25 -6.25 10.68 -14.71
N VAL A 26 -6.44 10.61 -13.39
CA VAL A 26 -7.79 10.61 -12.84
C VAL A 26 -8.41 12.00 -12.99
N SER A 27 -9.73 12.03 -13.16
CA SER A 27 -10.50 13.26 -13.24
C SER A 27 -10.40 14.06 -11.93
N GLN A 28 -10.67 15.38 -12.00
CA GLN A 28 -10.74 16.21 -10.79
C GLN A 28 -11.84 15.71 -9.84
N SER A 29 -12.93 15.14 -10.36
CA SER A 29 -13.98 14.50 -9.56
C SER A 29 -13.45 13.31 -8.76
N GLU A 30 -12.62 12.46 -9.35
CA GLU A 30 -12.00 11.33 -8.64
C GLU A 30 -10.98 11.81 -7.60
N ALA A 31 -10.16 12.81 -7.95
CA ALA A 31 -9.23 13.41 -7.00
C ALA A 31 -9.94 14.08 -5.81
N ASN A 32 -11.14 14.64 -6.03
CA ASN A 32 -11.96 15.23 -4.98
C ASN A 32 -12.50 14.20 -3.98
N ARG A 33 -12.43 12.89 -4.25
CA ARG A 33 -12.76 11.86 -3.27
C ARG A 33 -11.76 11.80 -2.11
N LEU A 34 -10.52 12.23 -2.33
CA LEU A 34 -9.46 12.29 -1.32
C LEU A 34 -9.78 13.32 -0.24
N GLY A 35 -9.84 12.88 1.00
CA GLY A 35 -10.27 13.68 2.15
C GLY A 35 -11.79 13.71 2.34
N ASN A 36 -12.57 13.08 1.46
CA ASN A 36 -14.02 12.90 1.59
C ASN A 36 -14.33 11.43 1.90
N ASP A 37 -14.73 10.64 0.90
CA ASP A 37 -15.01 9.21 1.05
C ASP A 37 -13.75 8.33 1.02
N LEU A 38 -12.63 8.87 0.53
CA LEU A 38 -11.31 8.28 0.65
C LEU A 38 -10.46 9.05 1.66
N THR A 39 -9.60 8.35 2.39
CA THR A 39 -8.50 8.95 3.14
C THR A 39 -7.65 9.84 2.22
N PRO A 40 -6.85 10.79 2.76
CA PRO A 40 -5.97 11.62 1.93
C PRO A 40 -4.94 10.83 1.10
N LEU A 41 -4.73 9.55 1.44
CA LEU A 41 -3.84 8.62 0.75
C LEU A 41 -4.57 7.68 -0.25
N GLY A 42 -5.89 7.76 -0.36
CA GLY A 42 -6.66 6.99 -1.34
C GLY A 42 -7.26 5.67 -0.85
N ALA A 43 -7.03 5.27 0.40
CA ALA A 43 -7.74 4.15 1.02
C ALA A 43 -9.18 4.53 1.40
N GLU A 44 -10.09 3.56 1.51
CA GLU A 44 -11.46 3.78 2.01
C GLU A 44 -11.44 4.49 3.37
N MET A 45 -12.26 5.53 3.55
CA MET A 45 -12.35 6.28 4.81
C MET A 45 -13.13 5.52 5.88
N GLY A 46 -14.23 4.89 5.47
CA GLY A 46 -15.19 4.24 6.37
C GLY A 46 -14.65 3.02 7.12
N GLY A 47 -15.39 2.62 8.14
CA GLY A 47 -15.24 1.30 8.76
C GLY A 47 -15.89 0.22 7.93
N ASN A 48 -15.61 -1.04 8.23
CA ASN A 48 -16.23 -2.15 7.54
C ASN A 48 -17.64 -2.44 8.08
N ALA A 49 -18.45 -3.19 7.32
CA ALA A 49 -19.86 -3.43 7.64
C ALA A 49 -20.08 -4.20 8.95
N ASP A 50 -19.15 -5.06 9.38
CA ASP A 50 -19.27 -5.84 10.61
C ASP A 50 -18.74 -5.10 11.87
N GLY A 51 -18.21 -3.88 11.70
CA GLY A 51 -17.73 -3.03 12.79
C GLY A 51 -16.38 -3.43 13.39
N SER A 52 -15.71 -4.48 12.88
CA SER A 52 -14.41 -4.92 13.38
C SER A 52 -13.24 -4.03 12.94
N ILE A 53 -13.44 -3.20 11.91
CA ILE A 53 -12.49 -2.19 11.44
C ILE A 53 -13.16 -0.81 11.58
N PRO A 54 -12.63 0.09 12.42
CA PRO A 54 -13.20 1.43 12.58
C PRO A 54 -12.95 2.30 11.34
N ALA A 55 -13.71 3.39 11.21
CA ALA A 55 -13.38 4.44 10.25
C ALA A 55 -12.02 5.07 10.57
N TRP A 56 -11.30 5.52 9.55
CA TRP A 56 -10.08 6.31 9.76
C TRP A 56 -10.47 7.74 10.13
N ASN A 57 -9.87 8.25 11.20
CA ASN A 57 -10.18 9.55 11.79
C ASN A 57 -8.95 10.45 11.95
N GLY A 58 -7.91 10.24 11.14
CA GLY A 58 -6.67 11.01 11.19
C GLY A 58 -5.44 10.23 11.68
N GLY A 59 -5.66 9.09 12.34
CA GLY A 59 -4.57 8.31 12.95
C GLY A 59 -3.89 9.01 14.12
N ILE A 60 -2.69 8.57 14.48
CA ILE A 60 -1.92 9.14 15.59
C ILE A 60 -1.15 10.37 15.08
N THR A 61 -1.50 11.56 15.56
CA THR A 61 -0.85 12.82 15.14
C THR A 61 0.03 13.44 16.23
N LYS A 62 0.03 12.87 17.44
CA LYS A 62 0.87 13.27 18.56
C LYS A 62 1.54 12.04 19.16
N PRO A 63 2.79 12.16 19.66
CA PRO A 63 3.42 11.05 20.34
C PRO A 63 2.58 10.56 21.53
N PRO A 64 2.50 9.24 21.76
CA PRO A 64 1.85 8.67 22.93
C PRO A 64 2.53 9.15 24.23
N ALA A 65 1.79 9.08 25.34
CA ALA A 65 2.30 9.48 26.64
C ALA A 65 3.59 8.73 26.99
N GLY A 66 4.57 9.47 27.51
CA GLY A 66 5.87 8.90 27.91
C GLY A 66 6.88 8.71 26.77
N TYR A 67 6.51 8.97 25.50
CA TYR A 67 7.47 8.95 24.40
C TYR A 67 8.58 10.02 24.57
N ARG A 68 9.81 9.64 24.24
CA ARG A 68 11.00 10.49 24.19
C ARG A 68 11.83 10.09 22.97
N PRO A 69 12.46 11.04 22.24
CA PRO A 69 13.35 10.70 21.14
C PRO A 69 14.45 9.70 21.56
N GLY A 70 14.66 8.67 20.73
CA GLY A 70 15.69 7.65 20.95
C GLY A 70 15.27 6.43 21.77
N MET A 71 14.05 6.39 22.32
CA MET A 71 13.55 5.21 23.04
C MET A 71 12.88 4.18 22.10
N HIS A 72 12.68 2.96 22.59
CA HIS A 72 11.78 2.01 21.94
C HIS A 72 10.36 2.59 21.91
N HIS A 73 9.72 2.61 20.75
CA HIS A 73 8.37 3.17 20.61
C HIS A 73 7.41 2.51 21.62
N PRO A 74 6.75 3.30 22.48
CA PRO A 74 5.78 2.75 23.41
C PRO A 74 4.52 2.34 22.65
N ASP A 75 3.80 1.36 23.20
CA ASP A 75 2.50 0.95 22.68
C ASP A 75 1.47 2.07 22.91
N PRO A 76 0.84 2.63 21.85
CA PRO A 76 -0.21 3.64 22.01
C PRO A 76 -1.53 3.09 22.59
N PHE A 77 -1.72 1.76 22.62
CA PHE A 77 -2.97 1.10 23.00
C PHE A 77 -2.78 0.16 24.20
N THR A 78 -1.99 0.55 25.20
CA THR A 78 -1.69 -0.28 26.40
C THR A 78 -2.93 -0.81 27.16
N GLY A 79 -4.09 -0.18 26.99
CA GLY A 79 -5.34 -0.61 27.61
C GLY A 79 -6.08 -1.71 26.85
N ASP A 80 -5.64 -2.06 25.65
CA ASP A 80 -6.31 -3.05 24.81
C ASP A 80 -6.28 -4.44 25.43
N ARG A 81 -7.41 -5.12 25.32
CA ARG A 81 -7.57 -6.50 25.77
C ARG A 81 -7.96 -7.38 24.58
N PRO A 82 -7.59 -8.66 24.58
CA PRO A 82 -8.08 -9.58 23.57
C PRO A 82 -9.62 -9.58 23.55
N LEU A 83 -10.19 -9.41 22.36
CA LEU A 83 -11.61 -9.59 22.10
C LEU A 83 -12.00 -11.07 22.25
N TYR A 84 -11.14 -11.96 21.75
CA TYR A 84 -11.28 -13.40 21.86
C TYR A 84 -9.93 -14.07 21.58
N THR A 85 -9.87 -15.38 21.83
CA THR A 85 -8.69 -16.21 21.58
C THR A 85 -9.07 -17.37 20.66
N ILE A 86 -8.30 -17.57 19.60
CA ILE A 86 -8.42 -18.73 18.72
C ILE A 86 -7.38 -19.77 19.16
N THR A 87 -7.86 -20.98 19.42
CA THR A 87 -7.09 -22.17 19.82
C THR A 87 -7.38 -23.30 18.84
N ALA A 88 -6.65 -24.42 18.96
CA ALA A 88 -6.94 -25.62 18.17
C ALA A 88 -8.39 -26.11 18.34
N SER A 89 -8.95 -25.98 19.55
CA SER A 89 -10.29 -26.46 19.86
C SER A 89 -11.43 -25.67 19.22
N ASN A 90 -11.24 -24.37 18.96
CA ASN A 90 -12.27 -23.50 18.38
C ASN A 90 -11.94 -22.99 16.97
N MET A 91 -10.79 -23.35 16.39
CA MET A 91 -10.36 -22.84 15.08
C MET A 91 -11.38 -23.06 13.97
N GLY A 92 -12.20 -24.13 14.05
CA GLY A 92 -13.27 -24.41 13.10
C GLY A 92 -14.31 -23.29 13.00
N GLN A 93 -14.58 -22.58 14.11
CA GLN A 93 -15.50 -21.44 14.16
C GLN A 93 -14.94 -20.22 13.42
N TYR A 94 -13.61 -20.16 13.24
CA TYR A 94 -12.89 -19.04 12.64
C TYR A 94 -12.16 -19.43 11.35
N ALA A 95 -12.53 -20.55 10.72
CA ALA A 95 -11.79 -21.13 9.61
C ALA A 95 -11.62 -20.17 8.41
N ASN A 96 -12.58 -19.26 8.20
CA ASN A 96 -12.54 -18.22 7.17
C ASN A 96 -11.68 -16.99 7.54
N LYS A 97 -11.18 -16.91 8.78
CA LYS A 97 -10.26 -15.88 9.27
C LYS A 97 -8.82 -16.39 9.41
N LEU A 98 -8.58 -17.68 9.19
CA LEU A 98 -7.29 -18.32 9.36
C LEU A 98 -6.69 -18.74 8.02
N THR A 99 -5.42 -18.43 7.82
CA THR A 99 -4.64 -19.02 6.72
C THR A 99 -4.30 -20.48 7.04
N GLU A 100 -3.97 -21.27 6.01
CA GLU A 100 -3.56 -22.67 6.20
C GLU A 100 -2.33 -22.80 7.11
N GLY A 101 -1.41 -21.83 7.08
CA GLY A 101 -0.27 -21.79 8.01
C GLY A 101 -0.69 -21.65 9.47
N HIS A 102 -1.67 -20.79 9.77
CA HIS A 102 -2.21 -20.65 11.12
C HIS A 102 -2.94 -21.92 11.59
N LYS A 103 -3.74 -22.54 10.71
CA LYS A 103 -4.40 -23.81 11.03
C LYS A 103 -3.38 -24.92 11.31
N ALA A 104 -2.33 -25.01 10.51
CA ALA A 104 -1.26 -25.97 10.71
C ALA A 104 -0.53 -25.76 12.05
N LEU A 105 -0.23 -24.51 12.43
CA LEU A 105 0.40 -24.21 13.72
C LEU A 105 -0.51 -24.55 14.91
N LEU A 106 -1.81 -24.24 14.83
CA LEU A 106 -2.78 -24.59 15.87
C LEU A 106 -2.89 -26.11 16.03
N ASN A 107 -2.87 -26.87 14.94
CA ASN A 107 -2.88 -28.35 15.00
C ASN A 107 -1.57 -28.94 15.54
N ALA A 108 -0.42 -28.37 15.15
CA ALA A 108 0.88 -28.87 15.56
C ALA A 108 1.18 -28.59 17.04
N TYR A 109 0.66 -27.48 17.56
CA TYR A 109 0.94 -26.99 18.91
C TYR A 109 -0.34 -26.60 19.66
N PRO A 110 -1.27 -27.55 19.88
CA PRO A 110 -2.61 -27.25 20.40
C PRO A 110 -2.61 -26.65 21.80
N ASP A 111 -1.61 -26.98 22.63
CA ASP A 111 -1.52 -26.55 24.02
C ASP A 111 -0.74 -25.24 24.22
N THR A 112 0.12 -24.86 23.26
CA THR A 112 1.05 -23.74 23.41
C THR A 112 0.85 -22.62 22.40
N TYR A 113 0.29 -22.91 21.23
CA TYR A 113 0.01 -21.91 20.20
C TYR A 113 -1.45 -21.46 20.25
N LYS A 114 -1.65 -20.15 20.31
CA LYS A 114 -2.97 -19.50 20.28
C LYS A 114 -2.85 -18.13 19.63
N LEU A 115 -3.94 -17.69 19.01
CA LEU A 115 -4.04 -16.35 18.43
C LEU A 115 -4.92 -15.49 19.35
N LEU A 116 -4.31 -14.49 19.98
CA LEU A 116 -5.04 -13.45 20.71
C LEU A 116 -5.50 -12.40 19.69
N VAL A 117 -6.80 -12.23 19.54
CA VAL A 117 -7.36 -11.24 18.61
C VAL A 117 -7.70 -9.97 19.39
N TYR A 118 -7.15 -8.84 18.96
CA TYR A 118 -7.33 -7.52 19.59
C TYR A 118 -8.22 -6.61 18.73
N PRO A 119 -8.72 -5.49 19.28
CA PRO A 119 -9.40 -4.47 18.50
C PRO A 119 -8.53 -3.95 17.35
N SER A 120 -9.15 -3.68 16.20
CA SER A 120 -8.45 -3.03 15.09
C SER A 120 -8.36 -1.52 15.33
N HIS A 121 -7.19 -0.95 15.09
CA HIS A 121 -6.98 0.50 15.09
C HIS A 121 -6.47 0.96 13.73
N ARG A 122 -7.04 2.03 13.18
CA ARG A 122 -6.52 2.69 11.96
C ARG A 122 -5.63 3.88 12.35
N SER A 123 -4.48 3.57 12.93
CA SER A 123 -3.56 4.54 13.57
C SER A 123 -2.58 5.22 12.63
N ALA A 124 -2.42 4.72 11.40
CA ALA A 124 -1.46 5.28 10.44
C ALA A 124 -1.83 6.73 10.06
N SER A 125 -0.82 7.58 10.06
CA SER A 125 -0.88 8.99 9.68
C SER A 125 0.41 9.38 8.96
N ASN A 126 0.36 10.43 8.15
CA ASN A 126 1.52 11.01 7.47
C ASN A 126 1.58 12.52 7.75
N PRO A 127 2.76 13.14 7.57
CA PRO A 127 2.88 14.60 7.58
C PRO A 127 1.96 15.25 6.54
N GLU A 128 1.42 16.42 6.86
CA GLU A 128 0.44 17.14 6.02
C GLU A 128 0.90 17.31 4.56
N ARG A 129 2.20 17.62 4.36
CA ARG A 129 2.77 17.77 3.01
C ARG A 129 2.58 16.51 2.15
N ILE A 130 2.59 15.31 2.75
CA ILE A 130 2.38 14.07 2.01
C ILE A 130 0.95 14.00 1.47
N TYR A 131 -0.04 14.43 2.26
CA TYR A 131 -1.44 14.49 1.83
C TYR A 131 -1.62 15.51 0.72
N GLU A 132 -1.05 16.70 0.88
CA GLU A 132 -1.11 17.77 -0.12
C GLU A 132 -0.51 17.34 -1.46
N TYR A 133 0.69 16.77 -1.45
CA TYR A 133 1.32 16.27 -2.67
C TYR A 133 0.60 15.06 -3.25
N THR A 134 0.04 14.18 -2.43
CA THR A 134 -0.80 13.06 -2.92
C THR A 134 -2.00 13.57 -3.71
N LYS A 135 -2.70 14.59 -3.19
CA LYS A 135 -3.83 15.21 -3.89
C LYS A 135 -3.40 15.90 -5.20
N ARG A 136 -2.24 16.55 -5.21
CA ARG A 136 -1.66 17.16 -6.43
C ARG A 136 -1.27 16.10 -7.46
N ASN A 137 -0.71 14.97 -7.01
CA ASN A 137 -0.26 13.89 -7.87
C ASN A 137 -1.45 13.19 -8.55
N ALA A 138 -2.60 13.07 -7.88
CA ALA A 138 -3.79 12.41 -8.43
C ALA A 138 -4.13 12.85 -9.87
N THR A 139 -4.03 14.15 -10.18
CA THR A 139 -4.38 14.68 -11.52
C THR A 139 -3.17 14.92 -12.42
N LYS A 140 -1.95 14.61 -11.96
CA LYS A 140 -0.69 14.96 -12.66
C LYS A 140 0.21 13.76 -12.95
N ALA A 141 0.18 12.74 -12.09
CA ALA A 141 1.01 11.57 -12.19
C ALA A 141 0.68 10.78 -13.46
N GLU A 142 1.70 10.33 -14.17
CA GLU A 142 1.55 9.48 -15.34
C GLU A 142 2.60 8.37 -15.30
N LEU A 143 2.21 7.16 -15.73
CA LEU A 143 3.16 6.11 -16.09
C LEU A 143 3.89 6.49 -17.38
N VAL A 144 5.19 6.26 -17.42
CA VAL A 144 6.03 6.45 -18.62
C VAL A 144 6.78 5.17 -18.94
N GLU A 145 7.34 5.10 -20.15
CA GLU A 145 8.21 3.99 -20.58
C GLU A 145 7.55 2.61 -20.37
N ASN A 146 6.27 2.49 -20.75
CA ASN A 146 5.44 1.30 -20.56
C ASN A 146 5.31 0.85 -19.09
N GLY A 147 5.34 1.81 -18.15
CA GLY A 147 5.20 1.56 -16.72
C GLY A 147 6.52 1.38 -15.98
N ASN A 148 7.67 1.50 -16.65
CA ASN A 148 8.99 1.46 -16.03
C ASN A 148 9.39 2.78 -15.34
N GLY A 149 8.58 3.82 -15.45
CA GLY A 149 8.77 5.06 -14.73
C GLY A 149 7.47 5.78 -14.41
N ILE A 150 7.59 6.83 -13.61
CA ILE A 150 6.54 7.80 -13.34
C ILE A 150 7.04 9.22 -13.65
N ARG A 151 6.14 10.10 -14.06
CA ARG A 151 6.38 11.55 -14.15
C ARG A 151 5.23 12.33 -13.56
N GLY A 152 5.47 13.61 -13.23
CA GLY A 152 4.44 14.52 -12.73
C GLY A 152 4.00 14.23 -11.28
N ALA A 153 4.76 13.41 -10.55
CA ALA A 153 4.52 13.08 -9.15
C ALA A 153 5.81 13.18 -8.34
N VAL A 154 5.71 13.73 -7.13
CA VAL A 154 6.77 13.78 -6.11
C VAL A 154 6.15 13.67 -4.72
N ILE A 155 6.93 13.26 -3.71
CA ILE A 155 6.62 13.28 -2.27
C ILE A 155 5.45 12.40 -1.81
N GLY A 156 4.25 12.67 -2.30
CA GLY A 156 3.04 11.93 -2.00
C GLY A 156 2.87 10.67 -2.85
N ILE A 157 1.77 9.95 -2.62
CA ILE A 157 1.41 8.78 -3.42
C ILE A 157 1.15 9.24 -4.87
N PRO A 158 1.82 8.65 -5.88
CA PRO A 158 1.61 9.04 -7.28
C PRO A 158 0.17 8.81 -7.75
N PHE A 159 -0.38 7.62 -7.49
CA PHE A 159 -1.68 7.19 -7.99
C PHE A 159 -2.63 6.81 -6.85
N PRO A 160 -3.14 7.77 -6.06
CA PRO A 160 -3.98 7.46 -4.90
C PRO A 160 -5.32 6.79 -5.27
N VAL A 161 -5.76 6.91 -6.52
CA VAL A 161 -6.90 6.16 -7.07
C VAL A 161 -6.40 5.33 -8.27
N PRO A 162 -5.71 4.20 -8.01
CA PRO A 162 -5.01 3.47 -9.06
C PRO A 162 -5.98 2.78 -10.02
N GLN A 163 -5.71 2.88 -11.31
CA GLN A 163 -6.52 2.31 -12.40
C GLN A 163 -6.00 0.94 -12.87
N ASN A 164 -4.78 0.57 -12.49
CA ASN A 164 -4.14 -0.68 -12.88
C ASN A 164 -3.07 -1.13 -11.86
N GLY A 165 -2.57 -2.35 -12.03
CA GLY A 165 -1.58 -2.93 -11.12
C GLY A 165 -0.21 -2.23 -11.12
N LEU A 166 0.21 -1.62 -12.23
CA LEU A 166 1.49 -0.91 -12.28
C LEU A 166 1.47 0.33 -11.38
N GLU A 167 0.35 1.05 -11.37
CA GLU A 167 0.14 2.19 -10.47
C GLU A 167 0.21 1.78 -8.98
N VAL A 168 -0.37 0.62 -8.64
CA VAL A 168 -0.26 0.04 -7.29
C VAL A 168 1.19 -0.29 -6.94
N VAL A 169 1.94 -0.88 -7.87
CA VAL A 169 3.37 -1.16 -7.68
C VAL A 169 4.15 0.14 -7.46
N TRP A 170 3.90 1.18 -8.25
CA TRP A 170 4.56 2.47 -8.08
C TRP A 170 4.25 3.14 -6.75
N ASN A 171 3.00 3.07 -6.29
CA ASN A 171 2.64 3.54 -4.95
C ASN A 171 3.43 2.79 -3.86
N HIS A 172 3.64 1.48 -4.01
CA HIS A 172 4.46 0.72 -3.08
C HIS A 172 5.94 1.16 -3.13
N LEU A 173 6.52 1.33 -4.32
CA LEU A 173 7.93 1.71 -4.48
C LEU A 173 8.22 3.11 -3.92
N THR A 174 7.27 4.04 -4.07
CA THR A 174 7.42 5.45 -3.72
C THR A 174 6.83 5.83 -2.36
N ARG A 175 6.28 4.87 -1.61
CA ARG A 175 5.67 5.11 -0.29
C ARG A 175 6.61 5.87 0.65
N PHE A 176 6.03 6.83 1.37
CA PHE A 176 6.75 7.63 2.37
C PHE A 176 7.29 6.75 3.51
N ARG A 177 8.59 6.90 3.82
CA ARG A 177 9.31 6.15 4.86
C ARG A 177 10.17 7.06 5.75
N GLY A 178 9.93 8.37 5.70
CA GLY A 178 10.87 9.39 6.19
C GLY A 178 11.72 9.96 5.05
N GLU A 179 12.49 11.01 5.34
CA GLU A 179 13.35 11.72 4.38
C GLU A 179 14.72 11.06 4.23
N SER A 180 15.26 10.57 5.35
CA SER A 180 16.53 9.84 5.40
C SER A 180 16.42 8.69 6.38
N ALA A 181 17.32 7.72 6.23
CA ALA A 181 17.48 6.62 7.16
C ALA A 181 18.96 6.37 7.41
N ARG A 182 19.27 6.02 8.66
CA ARG A 182 20.55 5.45 9.06
C ARG A 182 20.31 4.05 9.58
N ARG A 183 21.08 3.08 9.07
CA ARG A 183 20.94 1.67 9.44
C ARG A 183 22.29 1.13 9.87
N TYR A 184 22.35 0.62 11.10
CA TYR A 184 23.46 -0.18 11.58
C TYR A 184 23.13 -1.66 11.40
N THR A 185 23.96 -2.37 10.64
CA THR A 185 23.80 -3.81 10.41
C THR A 185 25.09 -4.52 10.79
N ALA A 186 24.99 -5.63 11.52
CA ALA A 186 26.10 -6.55 11.71
C ALA A 186 25.81 -7.81 10.90
N GLN A 187 26.75 -8.21 10.04
CA GLN A 187 26.68 -9.45 9.27
C GLN A 187 27.74 -10.42 9.78
N ALA A 188 27.37 -11.69 9.92
CA ALA A 188 28.29 -12.77 10.27
C ALA A 188 28.00 -13.97 9.38
N SER A 189 29.05 -14.57 8.82
CA SER A 189 28.95 -15.89 8.17
C SER A 189 29.64 -16.92 9.07
N PRO A 190 28.88 -17.74 9.82
CA PRO A 190 29.47 -18.72 10.71
C PRO A 190 30.12 -19.87 9.93
N THR A 191 31.30 -20.28 10.36
CA THR A 191 31.97 -21.51 9.90
C THR A 191 31.34 -22.75 10.55
N ARG A 192 31.68 -23.95 10.06
CA ARG A 192 31.19 -25.22 10.65
C ARG A 192 31.54 -25.36 12.14
N SER A 193 32.65 -24.79 12.60
CA SER A 193 33.05 -24.79 14.01
C SER A 193 32.30 -23.75 14.85
N GLY A 194 31.41 -22.96 14.25
CA GLY A 194 30.71 -21.86 14.90
C GLY A 194 31.54 -20.57 15.01
N SER A 195 32.79 -20.56 14.55
CA SER A 195 33.61 -19.34 14.50
C SER A 195 33.07 -18.38 13.44
N TYR A 196 33.04 -17.08 13.72
CA TYR A 196 32.57 -16.05 12.79
C TYR A 196 33.37 -14.75 12.94
N THR A 197 33.38 -13.95 11.87
CA THR A 197 33.84 -12.56 11.89
C THR A 197 32.62 -11.66 11.71
N LEU A 198 32.47 -10.66 12.56
CA LEU A 198 31.44 -9.63 12.41
C LEU A 198 31.91 -8.55 11.45
N VAL A 199 31.09 -8.28 10.44
CA VAL A 199 31.20 -7.12 9.57
C VAL A 199 30.12 -6.13 9.97
N ASN A 200 30.53 -5.00 10.55
CA ASN A 200 29.62 -3.92 10.89
C ASN A 200 29.49 -2.95 9.71
N ILE A 201 28.27 -2.60 9.37
CA ILE A 201 27.89 -1.72 8.27
C ILE A 201 27.06 -0.58 8.86
N ASP A 202 27.43 0.67 8.54
CA ASP A 202 26.68 1.88 8.85
C ASP A 202 26.26 2.53 7.54
N ASP A 203 25.00 2.30 7.16
CA ASP A 203 24.41 2.83 5.94
C ASP A 203 23.66 4.11 6.25
N GLN A 204 23.90 5.17 5.47
CA GLN A 204 23.10 6.38 5.47
C GLN A 204 22.59 6.62 4.05
N PHE A 205 21.28 6.80 3.91
CA PHE A 205 20.68 7.06 2.60
C PHE A 205 19.49 8.00 2.71
N ILE A 206 19.24 8.70 1.61
CA ILE A 206 18.16 9.67 1.46
C ILE A 206 17.13 9.09 0.50
N PHE A 207 15.86 9.28 0.82
CA PHE A 207 14.76 8.87 -0.05
C PHE A 207 14.49 9.97 -1.08
N ASN A 208 15.16 9.92 -2.23
CA ASN A 208 15.12 10.99 -3.25
C ASN A 208 13.71 11.42 -3.68
N TYR A 209 12.75 10.49 -3.75
CA TYR A 209 11.38 10.80 -4.17
C TYR A 209 10.62 11.71 -3.20
N VAL A 210 11.00 11.75 -1.92
CA VAL A 210 10.27 12.49 -0.88
C VAL A 210 10.93 13.81 -0.49
N LEU A 211 11.90 14.26 -1.28
CA LEU A 211 12.51 15.58 -1.20
C LEU A 211 11.75 16.57 -2.10
N GLU A 212 11.76 17.84 -1.72
CA GLU A 212 11.21 18.95 -2.51
C GLU A 212 12.12 19.36 -3.68
#